data_AF-A0A2E6H389-F1
#
_entry.id   AF-A0A2E6H389-F1
#
_cell.length_a   1.000
_cell.length_b   1.000
_cell.length_c   1.000
_cell.angle_alpha   90.00
_cell.angle_beta   90.00
_cell.angle_gamma   90.00
#
_symmetry.space_group_name_H-M   'P 1'
#
loop_
_entity.id
_entity.type
_entity.pdbx_description
1 polymer ?
#
loop_
_entity_poly.entity_id
_entity_poly.type
_entity_poly.pdbx_seq_one_letter_code
_entity_poly.pdbx_strand_id
1 'polypeptide(L)'
;MLGIYFSRTDLRYYEGTYVVEDGFIEYLTVLALFMCGFLCFYRASILRPFKKPLFIFSLIFMGLVFVFGVGEEISWAQRIIGFETPEFFKKYNTQGEFNFHNLRFGGGASNPGEKGFRVNRIIFGTGLGIGVAIYFLILPVLYRKKENIKKLINKFALPLPRNYHIIAYLILFGLVQLIPTSKKGEILEFGGCWIFLLMMFEPLNREIFSRRLEKR
;
A
#
# COMPACT_ATOMS: atom_id res chain seq x y z
N MET A 1 18.80 -2.20 0.57
CA MET A 1 20.23 -2.42 0.24
C MET A 1 20.44 -3.66 -0.62
N LEU A 2 19.98 -4.85 -0.20
CA LEU A 2 20.12 -6.09 -1.01
C LEU A 2 19.53 -5.98 -2.41
N GLY A 3 18.32 -5.42 -2.56
CA GLY A 3 17.74 -5.20 -3.89
C GLY A 3 18.60 -4.32 -4.81
N ILE A 4 19.24 -3.28 -4.27
CA ILE A 4 20.17 -2.42 -5.04
C ILE A 4 21.39 -3.23 -5.47
N TYR A 5 21.99 -3.96 -4.53
CA TYR A 5 23.13 -4.83 -4.79
C TYR A 5 22.84 -5.81 -5.92
N PHE A 6 21.78 -6.63 -5.79
CA PHE A 6 21.41 -7.60 -6.81
C PHE A 6 21.08 -6.94 -8.16
N SER A 7 20.35 -5.81 -8.16
CA SER A 7 20.03 -5.11 -9.42
C SER A 7 21.25 -4.58 -10.18
N ARG A 8 22.39 -4.45 -9.50
CA ARG A 8 23.65 -3.95 -10.07
C ARG A 8 24.64 -5.08 -10.39
N THR A 9 24.60 -6.19 -9.66
CA THR A 9 25.52 -7.32 -9.85
C THR A 9 24.96 -8.42 -10.75
N ASP A 10 23.66 -8.72 -10.63
CA ASP A 10 22.98 -9.75 -11.40
C ASP A 10 21.52 -9.36 -11.63
N LEU A 11 21.29 -8.66 -12.75
CA LEU A 11 19.96 -8.18 -13.10
C LEU A 11 18.97 -9.32 -13.37
N ARG A 12 19.45 -10.47 -13.86
CA ARG A 12 18.58 -11.63 -14.12
C ARG A 12 18.08 -12.24 -12.82
N TYR A 13 18.96 -12.39 -11.83
CA TYR A 13 18.57 -12.83 -10.50
C TYR A 13 17.63 -11.82 -9.82
N TYR A 14 17.91 -10.51 -9.95
CA TYR A 14 17.04 -9.48 -9.41
C TYR A 14 15.61 -9.60 -9.97
N GLU A 15 15.45 -9.60 -11.29
CA GLU A 15 14.13 -9.58 -11.94
C GLU A 15 13.39 -10.92 -11.91
N GLY A 16 14.14 -12.03 -11.98
CA GLY A 16 13.60 -13.38 -12.11
C GLY A 16 13.52 -14.18 -10.82
N THR A 17 14.05 -13.67 -9.70
CA THR A 17 14.01 -14.38 -8.41
C THR A 17 13.76 -13.44 -7.25
N TYR A 18 14.46 -12.32 -7.16
CA TYR A 18 14.36 -11.44 -5.99
C TYR A 18 13.07 -10.63 -5.94
N VAL A 19 12.66 -10.04 -7.07
CA VAL A 19 11.39 -9.29 -7.24
C VAL A 19 10.48 -9.96 -8.28
N VAL A 20 10.44 -11.29 -8.23
CA VAL A 20 9.47 -12.06 -9.02
C VAL A 20 8.09 -11.97 -8.36
N GLU A 21 7.05 -11.97 -9.19
CA GLU A 21 5.65 -12.11 -8.75
C GLU A 21 5.48 -13.44 -8.01
N ASP A 22 4.58 -13.50 -7.04
CA ASP A 22 4.46 -14.62 -6.08
C ASP A 22 5.79 -14.91 -5.33
N GLY A 23 6.70 -13.93 -5.31
CA GLY A 23 8.02 -14.05 -4.71
C GLY A 23 8.03 -13.66 -3.23
N PHE A 24 9.20 -13.87 -2.61
CA PHE A 24 9.40 -13.54 -1.19
C PHE A 24 9.09 -12.08 -0.85
N ILE A 25 9.45 -11.13 -1.74
CA ILE A 25 9.22 -9.70 -1.52
C ILE A 25 7.72 -9.37 -1.53
N GLU A 26 6.97 -9.91 -2.49
CA GLU A 26 5.51 -9.73 -2.58
C GLU A 26 4.81 -10.27 -1.33
N TYR A 27 5.16 -11.48 -0.88
CA TYR A 27 4.59 -12.03 0.36
C TYR A 27 4.89 -11.17 1.59
N LEU A 28 6.04 -10.51 1.66
CA LEU A 28 6.34 -9.57 2.74
C LEU A 28 5.55 -8.26 2.61
N THR A 29 5.26 -7.79 1.39
CA THR A 29 4.34 -6.68 1.13
C THR A 29 2.94 -7.03 1.61
N VAL A 30 2.44 -8.20 1.21
CA VAL A 30 1.16 -8.78 1.64
C VAL A 30 1.07 -8.87 3.16
N LEU A 31 2.12 -9.37 3.81
CA LEU A 31 2.18 -9.46 5.26
C LEU A 31 2.05 -8.08 5.93
N ALA A 32 2.75 -7.06 5.42
CA ALA A 32 2.67 -5.71 5.97
C ALA A 32 1.26 -5.11 5.80
N LEU A 33 0.63 -5.28 4.63
CA LEU A 33 -0.75 -4.85 4.37
C LEU A 33 -1.75 -5.58 5.26
N PHE A 34 -1.62 -6.90 5.40
CA PHE A 34 -2.43 -7.71 6.29
C PHE A 34 -2.34 -7.22 7.74
N MET A 35 -1.12 -6.98 8.23
CA MET A 35 -0.90 -6.46 9.58
C MET A 35 -1.51 -5.07 9.78
N CYS A 36 -1.44 -4.19 8.78
CA CYS A 36 -2.13 -2.89 8.80
C CYS A 36 -3.66 -3.06 8.92
N GLY A 37 -4.26 -3.94 8.12
CA GLY A 37 -5.69 -4.26 8.19
C GLY A 37 -6.08 -4.83 9.55
N PHE A 38 -5.31 -5.81 10.05
CA PHE A 38 -5.50 -6.40 11.37
C PHE A 38 -5.45 -5.33 12.48
N LEU A 39 -4.45 -4.44 12.46
CA LEU A 39 -4.36 -3.35 13.43
C LEU A 39 -5.59 -2.44 13.43
N CYS A 40 -6.17 -2.18 12.25
CA CYS A 40 -7.37 -1.36 12.13
C CYS A 40 -8.58 -2.03 12.79
N PHE A 41 -8.82 -3.31 12.48
CA PHE A 41 -9.92 -4.08 13.07
C PHE A 41 -9.73 -4.30 14.58
N TYR A 42 -8.50 -4.57 15.00
CA TYR A 42 -8.14 -4.67 16.42
C TYR A 42 -8.40 -3.36 17.16
N ARG A 43 -7.98 -2.21 16.61
CA ARG A 43 -8.26 -0.89 17.19
C ARG A 43 -9.76 -0.60 17.23
N ALA A 44 -10.49 -0.93 16.16
CA ALA A 44 -11.92 -0.75 16.10
C ALA A 44 -12.63 -1.55 17.20
N SER A 45 -12.24 -2.80 17.46
CA SER A 45 -12.87 -3.64 18.48
C SER A 45 -12.61 -3.12 19.90
N ILE A 46 -11.36 -2.75 20.23
CA ILE A 46 -11.01 -2.30 21.59
C ILE A 46 -11.45 -0.85 21.88
N LEU A 47 -11.57 0.01 20.86
CA LEU A 47 -11.93 1.42 21.03
C LEU A 47 -13.42 1.69 20.88
N ARG A 48 -14.21 0.72 20.40
CA ARG A 48 -15.66 0.85 20.20
C ARG A 48 -16.42 1.42 21.42
N PRO A 49 -16.11 1.05 22.68
CA PRO A 49 -16.80 1.61 23.84
C PRO A 49 -16.41 3.07 24.15
N PHE A 50 -15.26 3.53 23.66
CA PHE A 50 -14.62 4.79 24.08
C PHE A 50 -14.69 5.89 23.01
N LYS A 51 -15.05 5.55 21.77
CA LYS A 51 -14.99 6.46 20.61
C LYS A 51 -16.32 6.55 19.88
N LYS A 52 -16.50 7.64 19.13
CA LYS A 52 -17.71 7.89 18.34
C LYS A 52 -17.86 6.86 17.22
N PRO A 53 -19.10 6.51 16.79
CA PRO A 53 -19.32 5.53 15.73
C PRO A 53 -18.55 5.83 14.44
N LEU A 54 -18.46 7.10 14.04
CA LEU A 54 -17.71 7.50 12.84
C LEU A 54 -16.21 7.14 12.95
N PHE A 55 -15.59 7.31 14.10
CA PHE A 55 -14.18 6.95 14.32
C PHE A 55 -13.97 5.45 14.11
N ILE A 56 -14.88 4.63 14.64
CA ILE A 56 -14.85 3.18 14.50
C ILE A 56 -15.12 2.75 13.05
N PHE A 57 -16.09 3.38 12.39
CA PHE A 57 -16.37 3.17 10.98
C PHE A 57 -15.15 3.48 10.12
N SER A 58 -14.45 4.60 10.38
CA SER A 58 -13.24 4.95 9.63
C SER A 58 -12.11 3.93 9.82
N LEU A 59 -11.94 3.37 11.02
CA LEU A 59 -11.00 2.27 11.24
C LEU A 59 -11.38 1.02 10.46
N ILE A 60 -12.65 0.60 10.51
CA ILE A 60 -13.12 -0.58 9.76
C ILE A 60 -12.94 -0.37 8.26
N PHE A 61 -13.33 0.79 7.74
CA PHE A 61 -13.18 1.13 6.34
C PHE A 61 -11.72 1.11 5.90
N MET A 62 -10.82 1.74 6.66
CA MET A 62 -9.38 1.69 6.39
C MET A 62 -8.84 0.25 6.45
N GLY A 63 -9.33 -0.58 7.38
CA GLY A 63 -9.00 -2.00 7.44
C GLY A 63 -9.41 -2.75 6.17
N LEU A 64 -10.61 -2.47 5.64
CA LEU A 64 -11.08 -3.05 4.38
C LEU A 64 -10.25 -2.60 3.17
N VAL A 65 -9.77 -1.34 3.15
CA VAL A 65 -8.83 -0.88 2.11
C VAL A 65 -7.53 -1.67 2.14
N PHE A 66 -6.99 -1.99 3.32
CA PHE A 66 -5.81 -2.85 3.43
C PHE A 66 -6.10 -4.30 3.00
N VAL A 67 -7.28 -4.85 3.32
CA VAL A 67 -7.71 -6.18 2.84
C VAL A 67 -7.84 -6.19 1.32
N PHE A 68 -8.38 -5.13 0.73
CA PHE A 68 -8.41 -4.95 -0.72
C PHE A 68 -7.00 -4.95 -1.30
N GLY A 69 -6.06 -4.21 -0.70
CA GLY A 69 -4.65 -4.24 -1.09
C GLY A 69 -4.05 -5.64 -1.03
N VAL A 70 -4.25 -6.38 0.06
CA VAL A 70 -3.84 -7.80 0.17
C VAL A 70 -4.43 -8.62 -0.98
N GLY A 71 -5.74 -8.50 -1.22
CA GLY A 71 -6.42 -9.20 -2.30
C GLY A 71 -5.82 -8.88 -3.67
N GLU A 72 -5.53 -7.62 -3.96
CA GLU A 72 -4.91 -7.22 -5.22
C GLU A 72 -3.51 -7.83 -5.41
N GLU A 73 -2.70 -7.89 -4.36
CA GLU A 73 -1.35 -8.48 -4.41
C GLU A 73 -1.37 -10.00 -4.62
N ILE A 74 -2.28 -10.75 -3.96
CA ILE A 74 -2.36 -12.23 -4.08
C ILE A 74 -3.45 -12.72 -5.05
N SER A 75 -3.93 -11.84 -5.92
CA SER A 75 -4.99 -12.12 -6.90
C SER A 75 -6.23 -12.75 -6.27
N TRP A 76 -6.68 -12.18 -5.15
CA TRP A 76 -7.85 -12.57 -4.37
C TRP A 76 -7.84 -14.05 -3.97
N ALA A 77 -6.65 -14.58 -3.69
CA ALA A 77 -6.43 -16.00 -3.38
C ALA A 77 -6.90 -16.94 -4.50
N GLN A 78 -6.99 -16.46 -5.74
CA GLN A 78 -7.40 -17.25 -6.90
C GLN A 78 -6.58 -18.54 -7.03
N ARG A 79 -5.26 -18.46 -6.85
CA ARG A 79 -4.34 -19.60 -6.93
C ARG A 79 -4.59 -20.65 -5.83
N ILE A 80 -5.07 -20.22 -4.66
CA ILE A 80 -5.36 -21.09 -3.52
C ILE A 80 -6.76 -21.71 -3.64
N ILE A 81 -7.75 -20.91 -4.03
CA ILE A 81 -9.15 -21.33 -4.16
C ILE A 81 -9.38 -22.10 -5.47
N GLY A 82 -8.58 -21.84 -6.50
CA GLY A 82 -8.60 -22.54 -7.79
C GLY A 82 -9.77 -22.16 -8.69
N PHE A 83 -10.34 -20.96 -8.55
CA PHE A 83 -11.45 -20.53 -9.42
C PHE A 83 -10.95 -19.98 -10.76
N GLU A 84 -11.75 -20.18 -11.81
CA GLU A 84 -11.40 -19.74 -13.16
C GLU A 84 -11.37 -18.21 -13.28
N THR A 85 -10.37 -17.71 -14.00
CA THR A 85 -10.32 -16.29 -14.35
C THR A 85 -11.50 -15.93 -15.25
N PRO A 86 -12.32 -14.92 -14.92
CA PRO A 86 -13.39 -14.47 -15.80
C PRO A 86 -12.85 -13.97 -17.16
N GLU A 87 -13.63 -14.12 -18.23
CA GLU A 87 -13.21 -13.79 -19.61
C GLU A 87 -12.67 -12.36 -19.77
N PHE A 88 -13.24 -11.40 -19.03
CA PHE A 88 -12.73 -10.02 -18.99
C PHE A 88 -11.27 -9.97 -18.56
N PHE A 89 -10.91 -10.64 -17.47
CA PHE A 89 -9.56 -10.66 -16.93
C PHE A 89 -8.63 -11.51 -17.80
N LYS A 90 -9.07 -12.64 -18.36
CA LYS A 90 -8.27 -13.38 -19.36
C LYS A 90 -7.85 -12.49 -20.55
N LYS A 91 -8.73 -11.59 -20.96
CA LYS A 91 -8.51 -10.70 -22.11
C LYS A 91 -7.63 -9.49 -21.78
N TYR A 92 -7.83 -8.88 -20.61
CA TYR A 92 -7.23 -7.58 -20.27
C TYR A 92 -6.19 -7.64 -19.14
N ASN A 93 -6.07 -8.75 -18.42
CA ASN A 93 -5.03 -8.93 -17.41
C ASN A 93 -3.77 -9.50 -18.06
N THR A 94 -2.62 -8.88 -17.81
CA THR A 94 -1.34 -9.28 -18.43
C THR A 94 -0.81 -10.64 -17.97
N GLN A 95 -1.31 -11.14 -16.84
CA GLN A 95 -0.99 -12.45 -16.28
C GLN A 95 -2.18 -13.42 -16.35
N GLY A 96 -3.33 -12.96 -16.84
CA GLY A 96 -4.55 -13.78 -16.89
C GLY A 96 -5.14 -14.09 -15.52
N GLU A 97 -4.96 -13.19 -14.54
CA GLU A 97 -5.40 -13.38 -13.15
C GLU A 97 -6.59 -12.49 -12.78
N PHE A 98 -7.30 -12.89 -11.73
CA PHE A 98 -8.39 -12.11 -11.13
C PHE A 98 -7.83 -11.05 -10.17
N ASN A 99 -7.27 -9.99 -10.73
CA ASN A 99 -6.91 -8.76 -10.01
C ASN A 99 -7.03 -7.54 -10.93
N PHE A 100 -7.19 -6.36 -10.35
CA PHE A 100 -7.13 -5.10 -11.08
C PHE A 100 -5.68 -4.62 -11.26
N HIS A 101 -4.77 -5.05 -10.38
CA HIS A 101 -3.35 -4.69 -10.40
C HIS A 101 -2.65 -5.13 -11.71
N ASN A 102 -3.11 -6.15 -12.45
CA ASN A 102 -2.46 -6.58 -13.69
C ASN A 102 -3.21 -6.21 -14.97
N LEU A 103 -4.21 -5.30 -14.90
CA LEU A 103 -4.99 -4.85 -16.06
C LEU A 103 -4.24 -3.91 -17.01
N ARG A 104 -4.36 -4.22 -18.31
CA ARG A 104 -3.82 -3.46 -19.45
C ARG A 104 -4.84 -3.43 -20.61
N PHE A 105 -5.12 -2.24 -21.11
CA PHE A 105 -6.00 -1.99 -22.27
C PHE A 105 -5.19 -1.54 -23.48
N GLY A 106 -5.43 -2.12 -24.64
CA GLY A 106 -4.55 -1.98 -25.81
C GLY A 106 -3.28 -2.82 -25.64
N GLY A 107 -2.93 -3.62 -26.64
CA GLY A 107 -1.77 -4.51 -26.58
C GLY A 107 -1.70 -5.50 -25.40
N GLY A 108 -2.80 -6.20 -25.11
CA GLY A 108 -2.84 -7.34 -24.18
C GLY A 108 -2.27 -8.63 -24.78
N ALA A 109 -2.52 -9.79 -24.15
CA ALA A 109 -2.07 -11.10 -24.64
C ALA A 109 -2.50 -11.39 -26.10
N SER A 110 -3.59 -10.78 -26.54
CA SER A 110 -4.14 -10.89 -27.90
C SER A 110 -3.40 -10.03 -28.94
N ASN A 111 -2.67 -8.97 -28.55
CA ASN A 111 -1.96 -8.05 -29.46
C ASN A 111 -0.56 -7.65 -28.89
N PRO A 112 0.43 -8.55 -28.87
CA PRO A 112 1.71 -8.32 -28.18
C PRO A 112 2.56 -7.14 -28.72
N GLY A 113 2.25 -6.60 -29.90
CA GLY A 113 2.98 -5.49 -30.54
C GLY A 113 2.41 -4.08 -30.31
N GLU A 114 1.23 -3.94 -29.74
CA GLU A 114 0.61 -2.61 -29.52
C GLU A 114 1.06 -1.98 -28.19
N LYS A 115 1.39 -0.69 -28.24
CA LYS A 115 1.63 0.11 -27.02
C LYS A 115 0.31 0.25 -26.27
N GLY A 116 0.19 -0.53 -25.22
CA GLY A 116 -0.98 -0.56 -24.35
C GLY A 116 -0.96 0.45 -23.22
N PHE A 117 -2.14 0.81 -22.78
CA PHE A 117 -2.41 1.53 -21.55
C PHE A 117 -2.45 0.56 -20.36
N ARG A 118 -1.42 0.55 -19.53
CA ARG A 118 -1.43 -0.19 -18.25
C ARG A 118 -2.14 0.65 -17.20
N VAL A 119 -3.35 0.25 -16.84
CA VAL A 119 -4.16 0.96 -15.82
C VAL A 119 -3.40 0.99 -14.49
N ASN A 120 -2.70 -0.11 -14.19
CA ASN A 120 -1.97 -0.27 -12.94
C ASN A 120 -0.93 0.83 -12.70
N ARG A 121 -0.15 1.16 -13.73
CA ARG A 121 0.95 2.11 -13.64
C ARG A 121 0.45 3.51 -13.33
N ILE A 122 -0.78 3.83 -13.72
CA ILE A 122 -1.35 5.16 -13.54
C ILE A 122 -2.11 5.24 -12.21
N ILE A 123 -2.95 4.24 -11.89
CA ILE A 123 -3.76 4.26 -10.68
C ILE A 123 -2.92 3.84 -9.46
N PHE A 124 -2.33 2.64 -9.51
CA PHE A 124 -1.54 2.05 -8.42
C PHE A 124 -0.08 2.54 -8.40
N GLY A 125 0.46 2.94 -9.56
CA GLY A 125 1.78 3.58 -9.63
C GLY A 125 1.73 5.08 -9.33
N THR A 126 1.40 5.90 -10.34
CA THR A 126 1.51 7.37 -10.25
C THR A 126 0.51 7.98 -9.27
N GLY A 127 -0.76 7.59 -9.35
CA GLY A 127 -1.85 8.16 -8.54
C GLY A 127 -1.65 7.88 -7.05
N LEU A 128 -1.46 6.60 -6.69
CA LEU A 128 -1.14 6.19 -5.33
C LEU A 128 0.14 6.86 -4.83
N GLY A 129 1.20 6.92 -5.64
CA GLY A 129 2.45 7.59 -5.29
C GLY A 129 2.27 9.07 -4.95
N ILE A 130 1.50 9.81 -5.75
CA ILE A 130 1.15 11.21 -5.47
C ILE A 130 0.32 11.31 -4.18
N GLY A 131 -0.66 10.43 -4.00
CA GLY A 131 -1.47 10.37 -2.79
C GLY A 131 -0.64 10.15 -1.53
N VAL A 132 0.30 9.19 -1.57
CA VAL A 132 1.24 8.92 -0.48
C VAL A 132 2.15 10.12 -0.23
N ALA A 133 2.65 10.78 -1.27
CA ALA A 133 3.49 11.97 -1.12
C ALA A 133 2.72 13.12 -0.43
N ILE A 134 1.48 13.38 -0.84
CA ILE A 134 0.61 14.39 -0.19
C ILE A 134 0.36 13.99 1.28
N TYR A 135 0.05 12.72 1.53
CA TYR A 135 -0.24 12.21 2.87
C TYR A 135 0.98 12.22 3.80
N PHE A 136 2.19 11.94 3.30
CA PHE A 136 3.42 11.97 4.10
C PHE A 136 4.00 13.38 4.28
N LEU A 137 3.95 14.23 3.25
CA LEU A 137 4.66 15.51 3.27
C LEU A 137 3.77 16.68 3.66
N ILE A 138 2.54 16.73 3.15
CA ILE A 138 1.65 17.88 3.33
C ILE A 138 0.78 17.70 4.57
N LEU A 139 0.17 16.53 4.73
CA LEU A 139 -0.84 16.33 5.77
C LEU A 139 -0.32 16.48 7.21
N PRO A 140 0.88 16.00 7.59
CA PRO A 140 1.41 16.18 8.95
C PRO A 140 1.74 17.65 9.25
N VAL A 141 2.10 18.43 8.23
CA VAL A 141 2.34 19.87 8.37
C VAL A 141 1.03 20.60 8.60
N LEU A 142 0.00 20.31 7.80
CA LEU A 142 -1.33 20.89 7.97
C LEU A 142 -1.94 20.50 9.33
N TYR A 143 -1.76 19.26 9.75
CA TYR A 143 -2.22 18.76 11.05
C TYR A 143 -1.65 19.56 12.23
N ARG A 144 -0.38 19.97 12.16
CA ARG A 144 0.25 20.78 13.22
C ARG A 144 -0.14 22.25 13.17
N LYS A 145 -0.45 22.79 11.98
CA LYS A 145 -0.70 24.22 11.77
C LYS A 145 -2.17 24.64 11.82
N LYS A 146 -3.11 23.73 11.51
CA LYS A 146 -4.53 24.07 11.31
C LYS A 146 -5.41 23.22 12.21
N GLU A 147 -6.02 23.85 13.22
CA GLU A 147 -6.90 23.17 14.19
C GLU A 147 -8.10 22.48 13.52
N ASN A 148 -8.67 23.05 12.46
CA ASN A 148 -9.76 22.43 11.71
C ASN A 148 -9.33 21.11 11.05
N ILE A 149 -8.12 21.07 10.48
CA ILE A 149 -7.56 19.85 9.88
C ILE A 149 -7.26 18.83 10.97
N LYS A 150 -6.68 19.24 12.09
CA LYS A 150 -6.44 18.38 13.25
C LYS A 150 -7.72 17.70 13.74
N LYS A 151 -8.81 18.46 13.91
CA LYS A 151 -10.13 17.95 14.31
C LYS A 151 -10.69 16.97 13.28
N LEU A 152 -10.57 17.29 12.00
CA LEU A 152 -11.02 16.41 10.91
C LEU A 152 -10.26 15.08 10.91
N ILE A 153 -8.93 15.13 10.91
CA ILE A 153 -8.06 13.95 10.91
C ILE A 153 -8.31 13.07 12.14
N ASN A 154 -8.44 13.66 13.32
CA ASN A 154 -8.74 12.92 14.54
C ASN A 154 -10.15 12.30 14.51
N LYS A 155 -11.14 13.00 13.94
CA LYS A 155 -12.52 12.51 13.79
C LYS A 155 -12.60 11.26 12.91
N PHE A 156 -11.80 11.21 11.85
CA PHE A 156 -11.71 10.07 10.92
C PHE A 156 -10.67 9.02 11.32
N ALA A 157 -10.12 9.09 12.54
CA ALA A 157 -9.15 8.12 13.04
C ALA A 157 -7.93 7.91 12.13
N LEU A 158 -7.54 8.93 11.35
CA LEU A 158 -6.46 8.80 10.38
C LEU A 158 -5.13 8.90 11.12
N PRO A 159 -4.28 7.84 11.13
CA PRO A 159 -2.94 7.94 11.66
C PRO A 159 -2.13 8.90 10.80
N LEU A 160 -1.01 9.39 11.30
CA LEU A 160 -0.15 10.31 10.55
C LEU A 160 1.33 9.97 10.76
N PRO A 161 2.17 10.14 9.73
CA PRO A 161 3.59 9.90 9.87
C PRO A 161 4.27 10.93 10.77
N ARG A 162 5.26 10.45 11.52
CA ARG A 162 6.22 11.26 12.24
C ARG A 162 7.39 11.59 11.31
N ASN A 163 8.23 12.54 11.71
CA ASN A 163 9.35 13.01 10.87
C ASN A 163 10.28 11.86 10.45
N TYR A 164 10.53 10.89 11.33
CA TYR A 164 11.39 9.75 10.99
C TYR A 164 10.75 8.78 9.99
N HIS A 165 9.41 8.60 9.98
CA HIS A 165 8.71 7.86 8.92
C HIS A 165 8.86 8.57 7.57
N ILE A 166 8.75 9.90 7.57
CA ILE A 166 8.91 10.73 6.37
C ILE A 166 10.35 10.61 5.85
N ILE A 167 11.34 10.77 6.72
CA ILE A 167 12.77 10.64 6.35
C ILE A 167 13.06 9.24 5.82
N ALA A 168 12.58 8.19 6.50
CA ALA A 168 12.76 6.81 6.04
C ALA A 168 12.15 6.59 4.65
N TYR A 169 10.97 7.15 4.39
CA TYR A 169 10.32 7.03 3.09
C TYR A 169 11.08 7.80 1.99
N LEU A 170 11.59 8.99 2.29
CA LEU A 170 12.40 9.77 1.34
C LEU A 170 13.73 9.07 1.02
N ILE A 171 14.38 8.49 2.03
CA ILE A 171 15.60 7.68 1.83
C ILE A 171 15.28 6.47 0.95
N LEU A 172 14.21 5.73 1.25
CA LEU A 172 13.77 4.60 0.43
C LEU A 172 13.51 5.03 -1.02
N PHE A 173 12.75 6.12 -1.22
CA PHE A 173 12.43 6.64 -2.54
C PHE A 173 13.69 7.02 -3.34
N GLY A 174 14.66 7.67 -2.70
CA GLY A 174 15.95 8.01 -3.32
C GLY A 174 16.79 6.79 -3.66
N LEU A 175 16.89 5.83 -2.74
CA LEU A 175 17.63 4.58 -2.92
C LEU A 175 17.07 3.73 -4.08
N VAL A 176 15.74 3.67 -4.22
CA VAL A 176 15.09 2.93 -5.31
C VAL A 176 15.42 3.52 -6.69
N GLN A 177 15.74 4.81 -6.80
CA GLN A 177 16.16 5.39 -8.08
C GLN A 177 17.49 4.85 -8.59
N LEU A 178 18.29 4.21 -7.72
CA LEU A 178 19.55 3.57 -8.10
C LEU A 178 19.35 2.21 -8.79
N ILE A 179 18.13 1.68 -8.85
CA ILE A 179 17.82 0.39 -9.48
C ILE A 179 17.55 0.61 -10.98
N PRO A 180 18.37 0.02 -11.90
CA PRO A 180 18.32 0.30 -13.34
C PRO A 180 17.27 -0.54 -14.10
N THR A 181 16.09 -0.78 -13.52
CA THR A 181 15.01 -1.54 -14.15
C THR A 181 13.64 -0.92 -13.88
N SER A 182 12.66 -1.23 -14.74
CA SER A 182 11.25 -0.89 -14.51
C SER A 182 10.66 -1.56 -13.28
N LYS A 183 11.23 -2.70 -12.82
CA LYS A 183 10.81 -3.41 -11.60
C LYS A 183 11.32 -2.78 -10.28
N LYS A 184 11.76 -1.52 -10.31
CA LYS A 184 12.15 -0.81 -9.10
C LYS A 184 10.96 -0.48 -8.18
N GLY A 185 9.74 -0.43 -8.75
CA GLY A 185 8.49 -0.20 -8.03
C GLY A 185 8.27 -1.17 -6.87
N GLU A 186 8.53 -2.46 -7.12
CA GLU A 186 8.41 -3.55 -6.13
C GLU A 186 9.12 -3.24 -4.80
N ILE A 187 10.34 -2.69 -4.86
CA ILE A 187 11.11 -2.36 -3.67
C ILE A 187 10.55 -1.14 -2.94
N LEU A 188 10.01 -0.18 -3.69
CA LEU A 188 9.34 0.99 -3.11
C LEU A 188 8.03 0.59 -2.44
N GLU A 189 7.25 -0.30 -3.06
CA GLU A 189 5.99 -0.81 -2.52
C GLU A 189 6.21 -1.65 -1.27
N PHE A 190 7.14 -2.61 -1.33
CA PHE A 190 7.59 -3.37 -0.18
C PHE A 190 8.02 -2.47 0.98
N GLY A 191 9.03 -1.62 0.77
CA GLY A 191 9.56 -0.77 1.85
C GLY A 191 8.53 0.24 2.34
N GLY A 192 7.70 0.77 1.43
CA GLY A 192 6.63 1.71 1.71
C GLY A 192 5.56 1.10 2.62
N CYS A 193 5.12 -0.14 2.35
CA CYS A 193 4.15 -0.85 3.16
C CYS A 193 4.66 -1.10 4.59
N TRP A 194 5.94 -1.44 4.76
CA TRP A 194 6.54 -1.61 6.08
C TRP A 194 6.67 -0.28 6.84
N ILE A 195 7.03 0.82 6.18
CA ILE A 195 7.03 2.15 6.79
C ILE A 195 5.61 2.57 7.19
N PHE A 196 4.61 2.27 6.35
CA PHE A 196 3.20 2.47 6.67
C PHE A 196 2.78 1.68 7.90
N LEU A 197 3.16 0.40 8.01
CA LEU A 197 2.89 -0.42 9.19
C LEU A 197 3.49 0.19 10.45
N LEU A 198 4.76 0.62 10.42
CA LEU A 198 5.41 1.29 11.55
C LEU A 198 4.69 2.60 11.93
N MET A 199 4.22 3.35 10.93
CA MET A 199 3.41 4.55 11.13
C MET A 199 2.04 4.25 11.73
N MET A 200 1.42 3.13 11.35
CA MET A 200 0.21 2.64 11.99
C MET A 200 0.46 2.34 13.46
N PHE A 201 1.58 1.69 13.81
CA PHE A 201 1.93 1.38 15.21
C PHE A 201 2.20 2.64 16.04
N GLU A 202 3.06 3.55 15.56
CA GLU A 202 3.50 4.74 16.29
C GLU A 202 3.19 6.05 15.53
N PRO A 203 1.91 6.40 15.34
CA PRO A 203 1.56 7.60 14.59
C PRO A 203 1.88 8.88 15.37
N LEU A 204 1.93 10.00 14.67
CA LEU A 204 2.09 11.33 15.26
C LEU A 204 0.96 11.65 16.25
N ASN A 205 -0.27 11.26 15.91
CA ASN A 205 -1.47 11.48 16.70
C ASN A 205 -1.86 10.27 17.57
N ARG A 206 -0.87 9.50 18.05
CA ARG A 206 -1.06 8.26 18.85
C ARG A 206 -2.09 8.39 19.97
N GLU A 207 -2.15 9.55 20.62
CA GLU A 207 -3.07 9.83 21.74
C GLU A 207 -4.55 9.58 21.40
N ILE A 208 -4.97 9.77 20.13
CA ILE A 208 -6.37 9.55 19.74
C ILE A 208 -6.77 8.09 19.77
N PHE A 209 -5.80 7.18 19.65
CA PHE A 209 -6.00 5.73 19.68
C PHE A 209 -5.90 5.16 21.11
N SER A 210 -5.91 6.01 22.13
CA SER A 210 -5.99 5.60 23.53
C SER A 210 -7.44 5.39 23.99
N ARG A 211 -7.63 4.59 25.05
CA ARG A 211 -8.92 4.38 25.72
C ARG A 211 -9.36 5.59 26.57
N ARG A 212 -8.62 6.70 26.56
CA ARG A 212 -9.06 7.91 27.26
C ARG A 212 -10.36 8.41 26.64
N LEU A 213 -11.37 8.57 27.48
CA LEU A 213 -12.65 9.16 27.09
C LEU A 213 -12.40 10.56 26.54
N GLU A 214 -12.92 10.85 25.35
CA GLU A 214 -13.02 12.24 24.90
C GLU A 214 -13.89 12.97 25.92
N LYS A 215 -13.35 13.98 26.62
CA LYS A 215 -14.16 14.87 27.44
C LYS A 215 -15.24 15.44 26.52
N ARG A 216 -16.50 15.14 26.86
CA ARG A 216 -17.69 15.60 26.12
C ARG A 216 -17.74 17.13 26.11
#